data_AF-A0A3A3FJ09-F1
#
_entry.id   AF-A0A3A3FJ09-F1
#
_cell.length_a   1.000
_cell.length_b   1.000
_cell.length_c   1.000
_cell.angle_alpha   90.00
_cell.angle_beta   90.00
_cell.angle_gamma   90.00
#
_symmetry.space_group_name_H-M   'P 1'
#
loop_
_entity.id
_entity.type
_entity.pdbx_description
1 polymer ?
#
loop_
_entity_poly.entity_id
_entity_poly.type
_entity_poly.pdbx_seq_one_letter_code
_entity_poly.pdbx_strand_id
1 'polypeptide(L)'
;MLICAAVVLTGCTRVTVTTGSSISNEDLEAFFHKHKVDGNYAAALKKSAAGVASYLATIHGYRDNMAVCKSLIEPYNKDPSLSAISGTYYCQELR
;
A
#
# COMPACT_ATOMS: atom_id res chain seq x y z
N MET A 1 -19.69 27.81 -39.04
CA MET A 1 -18.43 27.50 -38.34
C MET A 1 -18.77 27.02 -36.95
N LEU A 2 -18.56 25.72 -36.68
CA LEU A 2 -18.66 25.14 -35.34
C LEU A 2 -17.36 24.36 -35.13
N ILE A 3 -16.41 24.97 -34.44
CA ILE A 3 -15.14 24.34 -34.07
C ILE A 3 -15.37 23.71 -32.69
N CYS A 4 -15.71 22.43 -32.67
CA CYS A 4 -15.57 21.63 -31.45
C CYS A 4 -14.17 21.02 -31.50
N ALA A 5 -13.27 21.61 -30.71
CA ALA A 5 -11.91 21.12 -30.51
C ALA A 5 -11.96 19.67 -30.02
N ALA A 6 -11.41 18.77 -30.83
CA ALA A 6 -11.14 17.41 -30.41
C ALA A 6 -10.09 17.45 -29.29
N VAL A 7 -10.51 17.20 -28.05
CA VAL A 7 -9.59 16.94 -26.95
C VAL A 7 -9.00 15.56 -27.18
N VAL A 8 -7.86 15.54 -27.85
CA VAL A 8 -7.05 14.34 -28.03
C VAL A 8 -6.33 14.05 -26.72
N LEU A 9 -6.97 13.28 -25.83
CA LEU A 9 -6.31 12.61 -24.71
C LEU A 9 -5.58 11.35 -25.24
N THR A 10 -4.54 11.54 -26.05
CA THR A 10 -3.60 10.47 -26.40
C THR A 10 -2.65 10.24 -25.24
N GLY A 11 -3.13 9.45 -24.29
CA GLY A 11 -2.35 8.98 -23.14
C GLY A 11 -2.87 7.65 -22.63
N CYS A 12 -3.31 6.74 -23.50
CA CYS A 12 -3.55 5.35 -23.13
C CYS A 12 -2.21 4.64 -22.92
N THR A 13 -1.52 4.94 -21.82
CA THR A 13 -0.39 4.14 -21.39
C THR A 13 -0.93 2.73 -21.12
N ARG A 14 -0.43 1.75 -21.87
CA ARG A 14 -0.73 0.33 -21.64
C ARG A 14 -0.16 -0.03 -20.27
N VAL A 15 -1.02 -0.11 -19.27
CA VAL A 15 -0.66 -0.70 -17.97
C VAL A 15 -0.53 -2.20 -18.22
N THR A 16 0.70 -2.67 -18.40
CA THR A 16 0.99 -4.10 -18.44
C THR A 16 0.92 -4.63 -17.01
N VAL A 17 -0.22 -5.20 -16.62
CA VAL A 17 -0.33 -5.97 -15.38
C VAL A 17 0.39 -7.29 -15.63
N THR A 18 1.64 -7.40 -15.17
CA THR A 18 2.35 -8.68 -15.14
C THR A 18 1.72 -9.56 -14.07
N THR A 19 0.92 -10.54 -14.48
CA THR A 19 0.43 -11.61 -13.61
C THR A 19 1.60 -12.56 -13.31
N GLY A 20 2.31 -12.30 -12.22
CA GLY A 20 3.13 -13.33 -11.57
C GLY A 20 2.24 -14.27 -10.75
N SER A 21 2.81 -15.35 -10.22
CA SER A 21 2.13 -16.16 -9.20
C SER A 21 1.70 -15.23 -8.06
N SER A 22 0.40 -15.17 -7.76
CA SER A 22 -0.09 -14.42 -6.61
C SER A 22 0.46 -15.04 -5.33
N ILE A 23 1.15 -14.25 -4.52
CA ILE A 23 1.52 -14.64 -3.16
C ILE A 23 0.38 -14.28 -2.20
N SER A 24 0.07 -15.16 -1.24
CA SER A 24 -0.93 -14.84 -0.22
C SER A 24 -0.37 -13.81 0.78
N ASN A 25 -1.24 -13.12 1.51
CA ASN A 25 -0.78 -12.21 2.56
C ASN A 25 -0.02 -12.97 3.66
N GLU A 26 -0.46 -14.20 3.94
CA GLU A 26 0.13 -15.10 4.92
C GLU A 26 1.53 -15.53 4.51
N ASP A 27 1.73 -15.89 3.23
CA ASP A 27 3.04 -16.26 2.70
C ASP A 27 4.00 -15.06 2.68
N LEU A 28 3.50 -13.86 2.35
CA LEU A 28 4.29 -12.64 2.37
C LEU A 28 4.72 -12.27 3.79
N GLU A 29 3.80 -12.36 4.77
CA GLU A 29 4.13 -12.17 6.18
C GLU A 29 5.14 -13.21 6.65
N ALA A 30 4.92 -14.49 6.34
CA ALA A 30 5.83 -15.58 6.71
C ALA A 30 7.24 -15.39 6.13
N PHE A 31 7.34 -14.84 4.92
CA PHE A 31 8.63 -14.46 4.32
C PHE A 31 9.33 -13.40 5.18
N PHE A 32 8.68 -12.27 5.45
CA PHE A 32 9.30 -11.16 6.18
C PHE A 32 9.51 -11.41 7.68
N HIS A 33 8.73 -12.29 8.31
CA HIS A 33 9.03 -12.77 9.67
C HIS A 33 10.38 -13.51 9.75
N LYS A 34 10.78 -14.18 8.66
CA LYS A 34 12.04 -14.94 8.59
C LYS A 34 13.20 -14.17 7.97
N HIS A 35 12.93 -13.06 7.29
CA HIS A 35 13.91 -12.33 6.49
C HIS A 35 13.93 -10.84 6.85
N LYS A 36 15.11 -10.38 7.26
CA LYS A 36 15.39 -8.95 7.37
C LYS A 36 15.85 -8.41 6.02
N VAL A 37 15.51 -7.15 5.73
CA VAL A 37 16.04 -6.41 4.59
C VAL A 37 17.08 -5.43 5.13
N ASP A 38 18.33 -5.56 4.69
CA ASP A 38 19.47 -4.75 5.15
C ASP A 38 19.58 -4.69 6.69
N GLY A 39 19.34 -5.81 7.36
CA GLY A 39 19.42 -5.94 8.81
C GLY A 39 18.21 -5.39 9.59
N ASN A 40 17.17 -4.88 8.91
CA ASN A 40 15.98 -4.29 9.52
C ASN A 40 14.73 -5.15 9.26
N TYR A 41 13.80 -5.16 10.22
CA TYR A 41 12.49 -5.79 10.04
C TYR A 41 11.61 -4.94 9.11
N ALA A 42 10.83 -5.59 8.26
CA ALA A 42 9.84 -4.91 7.43
C ALA A 42 8.61 -4.52 8.27
N ALA A 43 7.82 -3.56 7.77
CA ALA A 43 6.55 -3.17 8.37
C ALA A 43 5.40 -3.44 7.40
N ALA A 44 4.38 -4.16 7.84
CA ALA A 44 3.13 -4.31 7.11
C ALA A 44 2.23 -3.09 7.35
N LEU A 45 1.79 -2.44 6.28
CA LEU A 45 0.71 -1.46 6.28
C LEU A 45 -0.60 -2.22 6.07
N LYS A 46 -1.48 -2.14 7.07
CA LYS A 46 -2.78 -2.81 7.09
C LYS A 46 -3.90 -1.81 7.32
N LYS A 47 -5.11 -2.17 6.93
CA LYS A 47 -6.33 -1.41 7.21
C LYS A 47 -7.40 -2.30 7.79
N SER A 48 -7.97 -1.90 8.91
CA SER A 48 -9.17 -2.53 9.47
C SER A 48 -10.41 -1.76 9.02
N ALA A 49 -11.29 -2.43 8.29
CA ALA A 49 -12.57 -1.88 7.85
C ALA A 49 -13.65 -2.97 7.96
N ALA A 50 -14.83 -2.62 8.52
CA ALA A 50 -15.93 -3.55 8.74
C ALA A 50 -15.53 -4.86 9.45
N GLY A 51 -14.57 -4.79 10.39
CA GLY A 51 -14.07 -5.95 11.14
C GLY A 51 -13.05 -6.82 10.39
N VAL A 52 -12.67 -6.45 9.17
CA VAL A 52 -11.70 -7.19 8.34
C VAL A 52 -10.41 -6.39 8.23
N ALA A 53 -9.28 -7.05 8.54
CA ALA A 53 -7.95 -6.52 8.31
C ALA A 53 -7.47 -6.85 6.90
N SER A 54 -7.18 -5.82 6.10
CA SER A 54 -6.62 -5.94 4.75
C SER A 54 -5.15 -5.58 4.76
N TYR A 55 -4.30 -6.43 4.17
CA TYR A 55 -2.89 -6.12 3.90
C TYR A 55 -2.80 -5.23 2.66
N LEU A 56 -2.12 -4.09 2.77
CA LEU A 56 -2.06 -3.10 1.69
C LEU A 56 -0.67 -2.96 1.09
N ALA A 57 0.36 -2.96 1.93
CA ALA A 57 1.74 -2.80 1.47
C ALA A 57 2.74 -3.32 2.51
N THR A 58 3.95 -3.63 2.05
CA THR A 58 5.11 -3.87 2.92
C THR A 58 6.09 -2.71 2.76
N ILE A 59 6.49 -2.11 3.87
CA ILE A 59 7.50 -1.05 3.94
C ILE A 59 8.82 -1.68 4.38
N HIS A 60 9.85 -1.56 3.56
CA HIS A 60 11.20 -2.04 3.84
C HIS A 60 12.25 -1.16 3.13
N GLY A 61 13.53 -1.32 3.47
CA GLY A 61 14.64 -0.58 2.84
C GLY A 61 14.89 0.83 3.38
N TYR A 62 14.16 1.25 4.43
CA TYR A 62 14.43 2.49 5.15
C TYR A 62 15.20 2.21 6.45
N ARG A 63 15.87 3.26 6.96
CA ARG A 63 16.54 3.21 8.27
C ARG A 63 15.57 2.89 9.41
N ASP A 64 14.32 3.32 9.29
CA ASP A 64 13.23 3.00 10.22
C ASP A 64 11.93 2.78 9.44
N ASN A 65 11.67 1.53 9.09
CA ASN A 65 10.48 1.15 8.31
C ASN A 65 9.18 1.44 9.05
N MET A 66 9.18 1.37 10.38
CA MET A 66 8.00 1.61 11.19
C MET A 66 7.64 3.10 11.25
N ALA A 67 8.65 3.97 11.40
CA ALA A 67 8.44 5.42 11.34
C ALA A 67 7.90 5.87 9.98
N VAL A 68 8.46 5.33 8.88
CA VAL A 68 7.97 5.63 7.53
C VAL A 68 6.55 5.10 7.33
N CYS A 69 6.24 3.89 7.76
CA CYS A 69 4.88 3.37 7.67
C CYS A 69 3.88 4.26 8.43
N LYS A 70 4.23 4.69 9.66
CA LYS A 70 3.38 5.57 10.47
C LYS A 70 3.14 6.93 9.82
N SER A 71 4.16 7.54 9.23
CA SER A 71 4.00 8.83 8.55
C SER A 71 3.13 8.73 7.30
N LEU A 72 3.17 7.60 6.58
CA LEU A 72 2.30 7.36 5.42
C LEU A 72 0.82 7.25 5.80
N ILE A 73 0.50 6.62 6.93
CA ILE A 73 -0.90 6.40 7.36
C ILE A 73 -1.50 7.56 8.16
N GLU A 74 -0.66 8.44 8.71
CA GLU A 74 -1.07 9.53 9.60
C GLU A 74 -2.15 10.44 8.99
N PRO A 75 -2.03 10.92 7.73
CA PRO A 75 -3.06 11.77 7.13
C PRO A 75 -4.42 11.07 7.05
N TYR A 76 -4.44 9.80 6.63
CA TYR A 76 -5.67 9.02 6.46
C TYR A 76 -6.37 8.69 7.78
N ASN A 77 -5.59 8.53 8.86
CA ASN A 77 -6.14 8.33 10.20
C ASN A 77 -6.62 9.63 10.86
N LYS A 78 -6.03 10.79 10.50
CA LYS A 78 -6.45 12.10 10.99
C LYS A 78 -7.70 12.62 10.28
N ASP A 79 -7.77 12.40 8.98
CA ASP A 79 -8.88 12.83 8.13
C ASP A 79 -9.47 11.64 7.37
N PRO A 80 -10.56 11.04 7.88
CA PRO A 80 -11.23 9.93 7.23
C PRO A 80 -11.75 10.25 5.83
N SER A 81 -11.93 11.53 5.45
CA SER A 81 -12.38 11.91 4.10
C SER A 81 -11.33 11.60 3.02
N LEU A 82 -10.07 11.44 3.40
CA LEU A 82 -8.99 11.01 2.51
C LEU A 82 -9.06 9.50 2.17
N SER A 83 -9.96 8.76 2.81
CA SER A 83 -10.14 7.33 2.58
C SER A 83 -11.42 7.04 1.80
N ALA A 84 -11.29 6.36 0.66
CA ALA A 84 -12.43 5.90 -0.13
C ALA A 84 -13.34 4.93 0.64
N ILE A 85 -12.79 4.19 1.60
CA ILE A 85 -13.51 3.25 2.48
C ILE A 85 -13.20 3.65 3.92
N SER A 86 -14.20 3.81 4.78
CA SER A 86 -13.97 4.09 6.19
C SER A 86 -13.23 2.93 6.87
N GLY A 87 -12.30 3.27 7.77
CA GLY A 87 -11.52 2.28 8.50
C GLY A 87 -10.28 2.91 9.14
N THR A 88 -9.54 2.11 9.89
CA THR A 88 -8.34 2.54 10.59
C THR A 88 -7.12 1.87 9.97
N TYR A 89 -6.15 2.66 9.54
CA TYR A 89 -4.86 2.17 9.05
C TYR A 89 -3.93 1.94 10.23
N TYR A 90 -3.11 0.91 10.16
CA TYR A 90 -2.12 0.61 11.18
C TYR A 90 -0.90 -0.06 10.57
N CYS A 91 0.21 0.05 11.28
CA CYS A 91 1.49 -0.53 10.91
C CYS A 91 1.85 -1.64 11.90
N GLN A 92 2.28 -2.78 11.39
CA GLN A 92 2.72 -3.92 12.17
C GLN A 92 4.15 -4.29 11.77
N GLU A 93 5.07 -4.38 12.72
CA GLU A 93 6.41 -4.90 12.47
C GLU A 93 6.35 -6.41 12.22
N LEU A 94 7.04 -6.88 11.17
CA LEU A 94 7.12 -8.29 10.78
C LEU A 94 8.41 -8.89 11.34
N ARG A 95 8.35 -9.37 12.59
CA ARG A 95 9.46 -9.94 13.37
C ARG A 95 9.18 -11.33 13.90
#